data_AF-X0Y100-F1
#
_entry.id   AF-X0Y100-F1
#
_cell.length_a   1.000
_cell.length_b   1.000
_cell.length_c   1.000
_cell.angle_alpha   90.00
_cell.angle_beta   90.00
_cell.angle_gamma   90.00
#
_symmetry.space_group_name_H-M   'P 1'
#
loop_
_entity.id
_entity.type
_entity.pdbx_description
1 polymer ?
#
loop_
_entity_poly.entity_id
_entity_poly.type
_entity_poly.pdbx_seq_one_letter_code
_entity_poly.pdbx_strand_id
1 'polypeptide(L)' 'MGNTDNNILLGVSELTTRFFIDEGVVYAVEDVSFEIPRGRTVALVGESGCGKTVTALS' A
#
# COMPACT_ATOMS: atom_id res chain seq x y z
N MET A 1 -28.93 -9.25 -5.09
CA MET A 1 -27.56 -8.99 -5.57
C MET A 1 -26.63 -9.12 -4.39
N GLY A 2 -25.78 -10.15 -4.40
CA GLY A 2 -24.82 -10.38 -3.32
C GLY A 2 -23.82 -9.22 -3.28
N ASN A 3 -23.51 -8.76 -2.07
CA ASN A 3 -22.66 -7.61 -1.85
C ASN A 3 -21.28 -7.82 -2.49
N THR A 4 -20.89 -7.01 -3.48
CA THR A 4 -19.58 -7.09 -4.16
C THR A 4 -18.44 -6.85 -3.16
N ASP A 5 -18.73 -6.17 -2.06
CA ASP A 5 -17.80 -5.87 -0.95
C ASP A 5 -17.34 -7.13 -0.21
N ASN A 6 -18.11 -8.23 -0.28
CA ASN A 6 -17.75 -9.48 0.40
C ASN A 6 -16.52 -10.17 -0.23
N ASN A 7 -16.04 -9.71 -1.39
CA ASN A 7 -14.91 -10.32 -2.09
C ASN A 7 -13.56 -9.65 -1.78
N ILE A 8 -13.53 -8.47 -1.15
CA ILE A 8 -12.28 -7.80 -0.76
C ILE A 8 -11.87 -8.24 0.65
N LEU A 9 -10.62 -8.68 0.81
CA LEU A 9 -10.03 -9.06 2.10
C LEU A 9 -9.33 -7.87 2.76
N LEU A 10 -8.54 -7.13 1.98
CA LEU A 10 -7.81 -5.94 2.42
C LEU A 10 -8.07 -4.83 1.41
N GLY A 11 -8.46 -3.66 1.89
CA GLY A 11 -8.46 -2.42 1.11
C GLY A 11 -7.51 -1.43 1.76
N VAL A 12 -6.63 -0.84 0.95
CA VAL A 12 -5.75 0.25 1.33
C VAL A 12 -6.11 1.44 0.45
N SER A 13 -6.31 2.60 1.05
CA SER A 13 -6.70 3.83 0.36
C SER A 13 -5.83 4.98 0.82
N GLU A 14 -5.32 5.75 -0.14
CA GLU A 14 -4.57 7.01 0.07
C GLU A 14 -3.38 6.85 1.05
N LEU A 15 -2.74 5.68 1.07
CA LEU A 15 -1.64 5.39 1.99
C LEU A 15 -0.44 6.30 1.71
N THR A 16 -0.07 7.10 2.71
CA THR A 16 1.09 7.97 2.67
C THR A 16 1.93 7.80 3.93
N THR A 17 3.20 7.42 3.76
CA THR A 17 4.15 7.28 4.87
C THR A 17 5.30 8.26 4.67
N ARG A 18 5.53 9.09 5.69
CA ARG A 18 6.54 10.15 5.69
C ARG A 18 7.60 9.89 6.74
N PHE A 19 8.86 10.01 6.34
CA PHE A 19 9.99 10.05 7.26
C PHE A 19 10.48 11.49 7.39
N PHE A 20 10.63 11.95 8.62
CA PHE A 20 11.17 13.27 8.93
C PHE A 20 12.65 13.10 9.26
N ILE A 21 13.51 13.72 8.46
CA ILE A 21 14.97 13.73 8.61
C ILE A 21 15.45 15.18 8.67
N ASP A 22 16.69 15.40 9.11
CA ASP A 22 17.24 16.76 9.25
C ASP A 22 17.28 17.50 7.89
N GLU A 23 17.49 16.77 6.78
CA GLU A 23 17.46 17.35 5.43
C GLU A 23 16.05 17.58 4.86
N GLY A 24 14.98 17.18 5.56
CA GLY A 24 13.59 17.42 5.14
C GLY A 24 12.64 16.24 5.35
N VAL A 25 11.60 16.18 4.52
CA VAL A 25 10.58 15.11 4.57
C VAL A 25 10.75 14.17 3.38
N VAL A 26 10.95 12.89 3.65
CA VAL A 26 10.99 11.84 2.64
C VAL A 26 9.63 11.14 2.59
N TYR A 27 9.00 11.15 1.42
CA TYR A 27 7.79 10.40 1.14
C TYR A 27 8.18 8.99 0.72
N ALA A 28 8.09 8.05 1.65
CA ALA A 28 8.45 6.66 1.37
C ALA A 28 7.40 5.94 0.53
N VAL A 29 6.13 6.30 0.74
CA VAL A 29 5.00 6.04 -0.16
C VAL A 29 4.09 7.26 -0.12
N GLU A 30 3.46 7.57 -1.25
CA GLU A 30 2.56 8.72 -1.41
C GLU A 30 1.33 8.26 -2.19
N ASP A 31 0.15 8.50 -1.62
CA ASP A 31 -1.16 8.23 -2.21
C ASP A 31 -1.33 6.82 -2.83
N VAL A 32 -0.91 5.80 -2.09
CA VAL A 32 -0.99 4.41 -2.57
C VAL A 32 -2.37 3.82 -2.22
N SER A 33 -3.11 3.39 -3.23
CA SER A 33 -4.41 2.72 -3.08
C SER A 33 -4.42 1.38 -3.80
N PHE A 34 -4.82 0.30 -3.10
CA PHE A 34 -4.95 -1.03 -3.69
C PHE A 34 -5.88 -1.93 -2.86
N GLU A 35 -6.33 -3.03 -3.47
CA GLU A 35 -7.15 -4.04 -2.83
C GLU A 35 -6.55 -5.43 -2.98
N ILE A 36 -6.70 -6.28 -1.96
CA ILE A 36 -6.41 -7.70 -2.00
C ILE A 36 -7.73 -8.46 -1.91
N PRO A 37 -8.18 -9.14 -2.98
CA PRO A 37 -9.37 -9.97 -2.92
C PRO A 37 -9.16 -11.21 -2.04
N ARG A 38 -10.25 -11.72 -1.44
CA ARG A 38 -10.23 -12.96 -0.65
C ARG A 38 -9.76 -14.13 -1.51
N GLY A 39 -8.85 -14.93 -0.95
CA GLY A 39 -8.32 -16.12 -1.63
C GLY A 39 -7.41 -15.83 -2.83
N ARG A 40 -6.92 -14.59 -2.98
CA ARG A 40 -5.95 -14.21 -4.02
C ARG A 40 -4.60 -13.87 -3.41
N THR A 41 -3.55 -14.09 -4.20
CA THR A 41 -2.18 -13.65 -3.90
C THR A 41 -1.87 -12.46 -4.78
N VAL A 42 -1.39 -11.38 -4.16
CA VAL A 42 -0.93 -10.17 -4.85
C VAL A 42 0.57 -10.03 -4.60
N ALA A 43 1.32 -9.67 -5.64
CA ALA A 43 2.75 -9.42 -5.56
C ALA A 43 3.03 -7.93 -5.76
N LEU A 44 3.74 -7.32 -4.81
CA LEU A 44 4.23 -5.95 -4.91
C LEU A 44 5.67 -5.96 -5.43
N VAL A 45 5.89 -5.41 -6.63
CA VAL A 45 7.18 -5.46 -7.33
C VAL A 45 7.66 -4.05 -7.72
N GLY A 46 8.96 -3.90 -7.94
CA GLY A 46 9.60 -2.62 -8.26
C GLY A 46 11.06 -2.57 -7.84
N GLU A 47 11.77 -1.51 -8.25
CA GLU A 47 13.19 -1.30 -7.97
C GLU A 47 13.51 -1.15 -6.48
N SER A 48 14.77 -1.34 -6.09
CA SER A 48 15.20 -1.09 -4.71
C SER A 48 14.90 0.36 -4.31
N GLY A 49 14.31 0.57 -3.13
CA GLY A 49 13.97 1.91 -2.64
C GLY A 49 12.60 2.47 -3.07
N CYS A 50 11.84 1.79 -3.94
CA CYS A 50 10.54 2.30 -4.41
C CYS A 50 9.37 2.20 -3.40
N GLY A 51 9.64 1.89 -2.13
CA GLY A 51 8.60 1.87 -1.08
C GLY A 51 7.93 0.52 -0.77
N LYS A 52 8.23 -0.58 -1.48
CA LYS A 52 7.56 -1.89 -1.30
C LYS A 52 7.46 -2.37 0.15
N THR A 53 8.59 -2.37 0.87
CA THR A 53 8.64 -2.80 2.27
C THR A 53 7.84 -1.86 3.18
N VAL A 54 7.85 -0.56 2.87
CA VAL A 54 7.10 0.43 3.63
C VAL A 54 5.60 0.28 3.39
N THR A 55 5.16 0.04 2.15
CA THR A 55 3.77 -0.30 1.83
C THR A 55 3.27 -1.53 2.61
N ALA A 56 4.13 -2.53 2.81
CA ALA A 56 3.75 -3.76 3.51
C ALA A 56 3.74 -3.63 5.06
N LEU A 57 4.38 -2.60 5.62
CA LEU A 57 4.54 -2.39 7.07
C LEU A 57 3.72 -1.23 7.62
N SER A 58 3.06 -0.45 6.76
CA SER A 58 2.21 0.69 7.15
C SER A 58 0.77 0.23 7.36
#